data_AF-A0A136PUD1-F1
#
_entry.id   AF-A0A136PUD1-F1
#
_cell.length_a   1.000
_cell.length_b   1.000
_cell.length_c   1.000
_cell.angle_alpha   90.00
_cell.angle_beta   90.00
_cell.angle_gamma   90.00
#
_symmetry.space_group_name_H-M   'P 1'
#
loop_
_entity.id
_entity.type
_entity.pdbx_description
1 polymer ?
#
loop_
_entity_poly.entity_id
_entity_poly.type
_entity_poly.pdbx_seq_one_letter_code
_entity_poly.pdbx_strand_id
1 'polypeptide(L)'
;MNLDAVAEELRAALGTIEGLNVADWGVQRVHPPAALVPLPEAITFDATYGRGSDRIEDWPVLVLVARPTSPEARREIAEYADGSGPKSVKAAFEAYVFTTCSARVTSADFDVVSYAGNEYLAAMFHLDITGQGA
;
A
#
# COMPACT_ATOMS: atom_id res chain seq x y z
N MET A 1 16.44 9.51 -2.29
CA MET A 1 15.29 8.78 -2.87
C MET A 1 14.17 9.72 -3.34
N ASN A 2 13.52 9.46 -4.50
CA ASN A 2 12.36 10.23 -5.00
C ASN A 2 11.05 9.52 -4.61
N LEU A 3 10.21 10.15 -3.77
CA LEU A 3 8.98 9.56 -3.26
C LEU A 3 7.91 9.35 -4.32
N ASP A 4 7.79 10.24 -5.30
CA ASP A 4 6.79 10.10 -6.36
C ASP A 4 7.10 8.89 -7.24
N ALA A 5 8.39 8.66 -7.52
CA ALA A 5 8.83 7.49 -8.28
C ALA A 5 8.57 6.18 -7.51
N VAL A 6 8.83 6.18 -6.19
CA VAL A 6 8.51 5.03 -5.33
C VAL A 6 7.00 4.80 -5.30
N ALA A 7 6.19 5.83 -5.05
CA ALA A 7 4.74 5.72 -5.00
C ALA A 7 4.16 5.19 -6.31
N GLU A 8 4.70 5.59 -7.46
CA GLU A 8 4.30 5.06 -8.77
C GLU A 8 4.63 3.56 -8.92
N GLU A 9 5.79 3.11 -8.47
CA GLU A 9 6.10 1.67 -8.46
C GLU A 9 5.21 0.88 -7.50
N LEU A 10 4.91 1.42 -6.31
CA LEU A 10 3.96 0.78 -5.39
C LEU A 10 2.57 0.66 -6.02
N ARG A 11 2.11 1.70 -6.73
CA ARG A 11 0.84 1.71 -7.48
C ARG A 11 0.86 0.68 -8.60
N ALA A 12 1.96 0.59 -9.35
CA ALA A 12 2.12 -0.39 -10.42
C ALA A 12 2.09 -1.82 -9.89
N ALA A 13 2.71 -2.10 -8.73
CA ALA A 13 2.64 -3.38 -8.06
C ALA A 13 1.19 -3.74 -7.68
N LEU A 14 0.46 -2.81 -7.07
CA LEU A 14 -0.96 -2.99 -6.71
C LEU A 14 -1.86 -3.16 -7.94
N GLY A 15 -1.53 -2.51 -9.06
CA GLY A 15 -2.26 -2.63 -10.33
C GLY A 15 -2.16 -4.01 -10.98
N THR A 16 -1.26 -4.89 -10.51
CA THR A 16 -1.21 -6.29 -10.94
C THR A 16 -2.36 -7.14 -10.38
N ILE A 17 -3.03 -6.66 -9.33
CA ILE A 17 -4.15 -7.36 -8.70
C ILE A 17 -5.43 -7.10 -9.51
N GLU A 18 -5.97 -8.15 -10.11
CA GLU A 18 -7.18 -8.04 -10.93
C GLU A 18 -8.39 -7.57 -10.10
N GLY A 19 -9.06 -6.54 -10.60
CA GLY A 19 -10.26 -5.97 -9.98
C GLY A 19 -10.00 -4.95 -8.86
N LEU A 20 -8.73 -4.66 -8.53
CA LEU A 20 -8.38 -3.61 -7.57
C LEU A 20 -8.18 -2.27 -8.27
N ASN A 21 -8.93 -1.24 -7.87
CA ASN A 21 -8.78 0.10 -8.43
C ASN A 21 -7.67 0.87 -7.69
N VAL A 22 -6.53 1.09 -8.32
CA VAL A 22 -5.47 1.92 -7.72
C VAL A 22 -5.79 3.38 -7.98
N ALA A 23 -6.12 4.13 -6.93
CA ALA A 23 -6.56 5.52 -7.06
C ALA A 23 -5.39 6.49 -6.94
N ASP A 24 -5.30 7.45 -7.86
CA ASP A 24 -4.29 8.51 -7.86
C ASP A 24 -4.28 9.37 -6.59
N TRP A 25 -3.13 9.97 -6.29
CA TRP A 25 -3.02 10.91 -5.19
C TRP A 25 -3.96 12.11 -5.40
N GLY A 26 -4.67 12.52 -4.35
CA GLY A 26 -5.59 13.67 -4.40
C GLY A 26 -7.00 13.40 -4.93
N VAL A 27 -7.35 12.14 -5.23
CA VAL A 27 -8.68 11.79 -5.73
C VAL A 27 -9.75 11.90 -4.64
N GLN A 28 -10.74 12.78 -4.84
CA GLN A 28 -11.83 13.00 -3.88
C GLN A 28 -12.83 11.83 -3.79
N ARG A 29 -12.87 10.95 -4.79
CA ARG A 29 -13.85 9.85 -4.86
C ARG A 29 -13.17 8.55 -5.27
N VAL A 30 -13.18 7.59 -4.36
CA VAL A 30 -12.71 6.23 -4.62
C VAL A 30 -13.84 5.32 -5.08
N HIS A 31 -13.52 4.34 -5.92
CA HIS A 31 -14.43 3.30 -6.37
C HIS A 31 -13.98 1.96 -5.76
N PRO A 32 -14.60 1.52 -4.64
CA PRO A 32 -14.23 0.28 -3.98
C PRO A 32 -14.48 -0.95 -4.88
N PRO A 33 -13.61 -1.97 -4.83
CA PRO A 33 -12.39 -2.04 -4.03
C PRO A 33 -11.30 -1.11 -4.58
N ALA A 34 -10.72 -0.29 -3.71
CA ALA A 34 -9.76 0.75 -4.09
C ALA A 34 -8.49 0.69 -3.24
N ALA A 35 -7.32 0.84 -3.86
CA ALA A 35 -6.06 0.99 -3.18
C ALA A 35 -5.60 2.46 -3.18
N LEU A 36 -5.07 2.91 -2.04
CA LEU A 36 -4.52 4.23 -1.83
C LEU A 36 -3.11 4.10 -1.28
N VAL A 37 -2.17 4.81 -1.90
CA VAL A 37 -0.81 4.98 -1.42
C VAL A 37 -0.68 6.41 -0.89
N PRO A 38 -0.89 6.64 0.42
CA PRO A 38 -0.65 7.92 1.05
C PRO A 38 0.84 8.27 1.10
N LEU A 39 1.18 9.47 1.59
CA LEU A 39 2.55 9.79 1.95
C LEU A 39 2.96 9.05 3.24
N PRO A 40 4.26 8.73 3.40
CA PRO A 40 4.76 8.13 4.63
C PRO A 40 4.73 9.17 5.75
N GLU A 41 4.59 8.71 7.00
CA GLU A 41 4.61 9.61 8.17
C GLU A 41 6.01 10.18 8.44
N ALA A 42 7.06 9.40 8.18
CA ALA A 42 8.44 9.78 8.42
C ALA A 42 9.38 9.17 7.38
N ILE A 43 10.51 9.84 7.13
CA ILE A 43 11.59 9.35 6.26
C ILE A 43 12.90 9.51 7.03
N THR A 44 13.66 8.42 7.14
CA THR A 44 14.98 8.43 7.76
C THR A 44 16.04 8.50 6.67
N PHE A 45 16.66 9.66 6.52
CA PHE A 45 17.79 9.88 5.61
C PHE A 45 19.10 9.40 6.24
N ASP A 46 20.06 9.02 5.39
CA ASP A 46 21.44 8.70 5.81
C ASP A 46 21.56 7.53 6.81
N ALA A 47 20.70 6.51 6.71
CA ALA A 47 20.64 5.39 7.67
C ALA A 47 21.91 4.51 7.70
N THR A 48 22.73 4.53 6.64
CA THR A 48 23.97 3.76 6.53
C THR A 48 25.20 4.68 6.49
N TYR A 49 26.29 4.32 7.18
CA TYR A 49 27.57 5.05 7.14
C TYR A 49 27.99 5.33 5.68
N GLY A 50 28.01 6.62 5.30
CA GLY A 50 28.36 7.05 3.95
C GLY A 50 27.19 7.34 3.00
N ARG A 51 25.96 7.51 3.51
CA ARG A 51 24.75 7.83 2.69
C ARG A 51 24.39 6.75 1.66
N GLY A 52 24.67 5.49 1.98
CA GLY A 52 24.47 4.38 1.04
C GLY A 52 23.01 4.00 0.78
N SER A 53 22.08 4.36 1.67
CA SER A 53 20.65 4.07 1.52
C SER A 53 19.76 5.00 2.33
N ASP A 54 18.60 5.31 1.78
CA ASP A 54 17.46 5.91 2.49
C ASP A 54 16.48 4.80 2.88
N ARG A 55 15.89 4.88 4.07
CA ARG A 55 14.92 3.90 4.56
C ARG A 55 13.66 4.60 5.04
N ILE A 56 12.52 4.07 4.62
CA ILE A 56 11.20 4.47 5.09
C ILE A 56 10.61 3.26 5.79
N GLU A 57 10.39 3.42 7.08
CA GLU A 57 9.75 2.43 7.91
C GLU A 57 8.25 2.74 7.98
N ASP A 58 7.43 1.70 7.96
CA ASP A 58 5.97 1.77 8.08
C ASP A 58 5.30 2.76 7.11
N TRP A 59 5.63 2.70 5.82
CA TRP A 59 4.85 3.41 4.81
C TRP A 59 3.50 2.69 4.65
N PRO A 60 2.35 3.32 4.99
CA PRO A 60 1.06 2.64 4.90
C PRO A 60 0.53 2.63 3.46
N VAL A 61 -0.07 1.50 3.07
CA VAL A 61 -0.87 1.34 1.85
C VAL A 61 -2.25 0.86 2.28
N LEU A 62 -3.30 1.59 1.89
CA LEU A 62 -4.67 1.25 2.26
C LEU A 62 -5.38 0.53 1.12
N VAL A 63 -6.08 -0.56 1.44
CA VAL A 63 -7.10 -1.16 0.57
C VAL A 63 -8.46 -0.93 1.20
N LEU A 64 -9.35 -0.26 0.47
CA LEU A 64 -10.69 0.14 0.91
C LEU A 64 -11.76 -0.71 0.24
N VAL A 65 -12.63 -1.28 1.06
CA VAL A 65 -13.83 -2.03 0.63
C VAL A 65 -15.09 -1.32 1.17
N ALA A 66 -16.14 -1.30 0.37
CA ALA A 66 -17.43 -0.69 0.77
C ALA A 66 -18.18 -1.55 1.79
N ARG A 67 -19.13 -0.95 2.51
CA ARG A 67 -20.08 -1.63 3.41
C ARG A 67 -19.36 -2.38 4.55
N PRO A 68 -18.66 -1.66 5.45
CA PRO A 68 -17.78 -2.28 6.45
C PRO A 68 -18.45 -3.29 7.40
N THR A 69 -19.76 -3.16 7.61
CA THR A 69 -20.52 -4.05 8.50
C THR A 69 -21.03 -5.31 7.82
N SER A 70 -20.79 -5.50 6.51
CA SER A 70 -21.30 -6.63 5.76
C SER A 70 -20.36 -7.85 5.86
N PRO A 71 -20.90 -9.08 5.95
CA PRO A 71 -20.07 -10.30 5.91
C PRO A 71 -19.25 -10.43 4.63
N GLU A 72 -19.78 -9.93 3.51
CA GLU A 72 -19.10 -9.93 2.21
C GLU A 72 -17.87 -9.02 2.24
N ALA A 73 -17.97 -7.82 2.82
CA ALA A 73 -16.84 -6.90 2.95
C ALA A 73 -15.70 -7.51 3.78
N ARG A 74 -16.05 -8.23 4.87
CA ARG A 74 -15.06 -8.97 5.67
C ARG A 74 -14.36 -10.06 4.87
N ARG A 75 -15.09 -10.80 4.03
CA ARG A 75 -14.50 -11.85 3.18
C ARG A 75 -13.62 -11.24 2.10
N GLU A 76 -14.10 -10.19 1.45
CA GLU A 76 -13.39 -9.48 0.39
C GLU A 76 -12.08 -8.89 0.91
N ILE A 77 -12.09 -8.23 2.08
CA ILE A 77 -10.85 -7.66 2.63
C ILE A 77 -9.86 -8.72 3.11
N ALA A 78 -10.35 -9.87 3.56
CA ALA A 78 -9.51 -11.00 3.93
C ALA A 78 -8.77 -11.60 2.71
N GLU A 79 -9.37 -11.57 1.51
CA GLU A 79 -8.69 -12.02 0.28
C GLU A 79 -7.49 -11.13 -0.07
N TYR A 80 -7.56 -9.83 0.22
CA TYR A 80 -6.45 -8.89 0.00
C TYR A 80 -5.33 -9.05 1.05
N ALA A 81 -5.69 -9.42 2.27
CA ALA A 81 -4.75 -9.62 3.37
C ALA A 81 -4.21 -11.04 3.49
N ASP A 82 -4.61 -11.96 2.61
CA ASP A 82 -4.03 -13.30 2.55
C ASP A 82 -2.52 -13.19 2.29
N GLY A 83 -1.74 -14.12 2.84
CA GLY A 83 -0.29 -14.17 2.65
C GLY A 83 0.13 -14.67 1.27
N SER A 84 -0.82 -15.18 0.48
CA SER A 84 -0.59 -15.72 -0.85
C SER A 84 -1.84 -15.63 -1.73
N GLY A 85 -1.69 -15.80 -3.05
CA GLY A 85 -2.81 -15.87 -3.98
C GLY A 85 -2.97 -14.62 -4.85
N PRO A 86 -3.90 -14.66 -5.82
CA PRO A 86 -4.00 -13.67 -6.89
C PRO A 86 -4.48 -12.28 -6.44
N LYS A 87 -5.16 -12.20 -5.28
CA LYS A 87 -5.61 -10.94 -4.68
C LYS A 87 -4.73 -10.45 -3.53
N SER A 88 -3.76 -11.26 -3.11
CA SER A 88 -2.92 -10.92 -1.97
C SER A 88 -2.03 -9.73 -2.29
N VAL A 89 -2.14 -8.68 -1.47
CA VAL A 89 -1.25 -7.50 -1.55
C VAL A 89 0.19 -7.93 -1.32
N LYS A 90 0.44 -8.76 -0.30
CA LYS A 90 1.77 -9.28 0.01
C LYS A 90 2.37 -10.02 -1.19
N ALA A 91 1.60 -10.92 -1.82
CA ALA A 91 2.08 -11.68 -2.96
C ALA A 91 2.35 -10.80 -4.19
N ALA A 92 1.50 -9.79 -4.43
CA ALA A 92 1.70 -8.83 -5.52
C ALA A 92 3.00 -8.03 -5.33
N PHE A 93 3.26 -7.54 -4.11
CA PHE A 93 4.51 -6.86 -3.78
C PHE A 93 5.73 -7.79 -3.91
N GLU A 94 5.66 -9.03 -3.44
CA GLU A 94 6.79 -9.97 -3.52
C GLU A 94 7.09 -10.46 -4.94
N ALA A 95 6.08 -10.49 -5.83
CA ALA A 95 6.25 -10.86 -7.23
C ALA A 95 6.68 -9.70 -8.13
N TYR A 96 6.50 -8.45 -7.68
CA TYR A 96 6.84 -7.27 -8.45
C TYR A 96 8.34 -6.97 -8.42
N VAL A 97 8.90 -6.62 -9.58
CA VAL A 97 10.31 -6.24 -9.70
C VAL A 97 10.43 -4.74 -9.56
N PHE A 98 10.76 -4.28 -8.35
CA PHE A 98 11.04 -2.87 -8.08
C PHE A 98 12.39 -2.46 -8.69
N THR A 99 12.43 -1.26 -9.27
CA THR A 99 13.63 -0.75 -9.96
C THR A 99 14.26 0.43 -9.23
N THR A 100 13.43 1.26 -8.58
CA THR A 100 13.86 2.45 -7.84
C THR A 100 14.05 2.18 -6.34
N CYS A 101 13.43 1.13 -5.81
CA CYS A 101 13.50 0.77 -4.40
C CYS A 101 13.43 -0.75 -4.19
N SER A 102 13.48 -1.17 -2.92
CA SER A 102 13.03 -2.48 -2.47
C SER A 102 11.90 -2.23 -1.47
N ALA A 103 10.72 -2.80 -1.71
CA ALA A 103 9.57 -2.65 -0.84
C ALA A 103 9.14 -4.02 -0.31
N ARG A 104 8.83 -4.10 0.98
CA ARG A 104 8.36 -5.32 1.64
C ARG A 104 7.20 -5.04 2.57
N VAL A 105 6.12 -5.80 2.44
CA VAL A 105 5.00 -5.77 3.40
C VAL A 105 5.44 -6.42 4.71
N THR A 106 5.41 -5.66 5.81
CA THR A 106 5.82 -6.11 7.15
C THR A 106 4.63 -6.57 7.98
N SER A 107 3.53 -5.82 7.94
CA SER A 107 2.32 -6.08 8.72
C SER A 107 1.08 -5.51 8.04
N ALA A 108 -0.10 -5.88 8.54
CA ALA A 108 -1.38 -5.34 8.09
C ALA A 108 -2.34 -5.15 9.28
N ASP A 109 -2.93 -3.97 9.38
CA ASP A 109 -3.97 -3.63 10.34
C ASP A 109 -5.32 -3.45 9.63
N PHE A 110 -6.42 -3.61 10.37
CA PHE A 110 -7.77 -3.41 9.82
C PHE A 110 -8.53 -2.43 10.69
N ASP A 111 -9.16 -1.46 10.03
CA ASP A 111 -10.00 -0.48 10.71
C ASP A 111 -11.11 0.01 9.79
N VAL A 112 -12.14 0.64 10.36
CA VAL A 112 -13.15 1.36 9.60
C VAL A 112 -12.71 2.81 9.46
N VAL A 113 -12.44 3.23 8.23
CA VAL A 113 -11.98 4.59 7.93
C VAL A 113 -13.06 5.38 7.24
N SER A 114 -13.16 6.67 7.56
CA SER A 114 -14.00 7.60 6.81
C SER A 114 -13.19 8.28 5.71
N TYR A 115 -13.61 8.13 4.46
CA TYR A 115 -13.02 8.79 3.31
C TYR A 115 -14.08 9.55 2.52
N ALA A 116 -13.87 10.84 2.29
CA ALA A 116 -14.82 11.72 1.60
C ALA A 116 -16.27 11.64 2.17
N GLY A 117 -16.40 11.44 3.48
CA GLY A 117 -17.69 11.34 4.18
C GLY A 117 -18.38 9.97 4.13
N ASN A 118 -17.76 8.95 3.53
CA ASN A 118 -18.27 7.58 3.52
C ASN A 118 -17.36 6.66 4.36
N GLU A 119 -17.95 5.67 5.02
CA GLU A 119 -17.22 4.66 5.78
C GLU A 119 -16.82 3.47 4.90
N TYR A 120 -15.56 3.06 5.03
CA TYR A 120 -14.98 1.92 4.33
C TYR A 120 -14.28 1.00 5.33
N LEU A 121 -14.29 -0.30 5.05
CA LEU A 121 -13.40 -1.23 5.73
C LEU A 121 -12.04 -1.12 5.06
N ALA A 122 -11.02 -0.77 5.84
CA ALA A 122 -9.66 -0.62 5.37
C ALA A 122 -8.77 -1.75 5.86
N ALA A 123 -7.88 -2.21 5.00
CA ALA A 123 -6.68 -2.94 5.36
C ALA A 123 -5.49 -2.01 5.12
N MET A 124 -4.79 -1.67 6.19
CA MET A 124 -3.59 -0.84 6.19
C MET A 124 -2.37 -1.75 6.20
N PHE A 125 -1.72 -1.89 5.06
CA PHE A 125 -0.48 -2.62 4.93
C PHE A 125 0.69 -1.69 5.23
N HIS A 126 1.56 -2.09 6.14
CA HIS A 126 2.78 -1.36 6.45
C HIS A 126 3.91 -1.91 5.60
N LEU A 127 4.60 -1.01 4.89
CA LEU A 127 5.73 -1.36 4.06
C LEU A 127 7.02 -0.82 4.64
N ASP A 128 8.03 -1.67 4.59
CA ASP A 128 9.42 -1.29 4.76
C ASP A 128 10.03 -1.07 3.39
N ILE A 129 10.48 0.15 3.13
CA ILE A 129 11.05 0.58 1.85
C ILE A 129 12.49 1.01 2.04
N THR A 130 13.38 0.44 1.24
CA THR A 130 14.79 0.84 1.18
C THR A 130 15.14 1.24 -0.25
N GLY A 131 15.73 2.42 -0.42
CA GLY A 131 16.16 2.95 -1.72
C GLY A 131 17.60 3.45 -1.68
N GLN A 132 18.17 3.75 -2.85
CA GLN A 132 19.49 4.40 -2.91
C GLN A 132 19.41 5.82 -2.31
N GLY A 133 20.32 6.09 -1.38
CA GLY A 133 20.58 7.44 -0.88
C GLY A 133 21.20 8.27 -2.00
N ALA A 134 20.86 9.56 -2.05
CA ALA A 134 21.38 10.51 -3.03
C ALA A 134 22.54 11.33 -2.46
#